data_AF-A0A2D8EI44-F1
#
_entry.id   AF-A0A2D8EI44-F1
#
_cell.length_a   1.000
_cell.length_b   1.000
_cell.length_c   1.000
_cell.angle_alpha   90.00
_cell.angle_beta   90.00
_cell.angle_gamma   90.00
#
_symmetry.space_group_name_H-M   'P 1'
#
loop_
_entity.id
_entity.type
_entity.pdbx_description
1 polymer ?
#
loop_
_entity_poly.entity_id
_entity_poly.type
_entity_poly.pdbx_seq_one_letter_code
_entity_poly.pdbx_strand_id
1 'polypeptide(L)'
;MQFQNNGAASRQQYAPGVACNGSTMTFSPFYMGNHAKPWSEKEDMEGLYPSSYQLNENWGFQVNFMVPLDKSGYKLCKKIAKRQEEKLRLDYELVRALKCAELQSKGFTLRPGSRVEHMCHDIVPIQSLLPPSPEPKKRGWPF
;
A
#
# COMPACT_ATOMS: atom_id res chain seq x y z
N MET A 1 19.61 -26.76 1.34
CA MET A 1 18.24 -26.20 1.34
C MET A 1 18.25 -25.05 0.34
N GLN A 2 17.67 -25.24 -0.85
CA GLN A 2 17.55 -24.17 -1.83
C GLN A 2 16.40 -23.26 -1.39
N PHE A 3 16.71 -22.04 -1.00
CA PHE A 3 15.71 -20.99 -0.87
C PHE A 3 15.27 -20.62 -2.29
N GLN A 4 14.25 -21.34 -2.77
CA GLN A 4 13.58 -21.04 -4.02
C GLN A 4 12.71 -19.80 -3.78
N ASN A 5 13.34 -18.62 -3.73
CA ASN A 5 12.65 -17.34 -3.85
C ASN A 5 12.23 -17.23 -5.32
N ASN A 6 11.17 -17.95 -5.65
CA ASN A 6 10.54 -17.91 -6.96
C ASN A 6 9.99 -16.49 -7.09
N GLY A 7 10.71 -15.68 -7.85
CA GLY A 7 10.49 -14.25 -8.01
C GLY A 7 9.12 -13.98 -8.62
N ALA A 8 8.09 -13.93 -7.78
CA ALA A 8 6.87 -13.26 -8.14
C ALA A 8 7.25 -11.82 -8.46
N ALA A 9 7.13 -11.43 -9.73
CA ALA A 9 7.28 -10.04 -10.14
C ALA A 9 6.50 -9.17 -9.14
N SER A 10 7.14 -8.18 -8.52
CA SER A 10 6.48 -7.39 -7.47
C SER A 10 5.27 -6.69 -8.09
N ARG A 11 4.09 -7.27 -7.88
CA ARG A 11 2.83 -6.66 -8.29
C ARG A 11 2.54 -5.62 -7.23
N GLN A 12 2.94 -4.38 -7.50
CA GLN A 12 2.67 -3.27 -6.61
C GLN A 12 1.19 -2.93 -6.75
N GLN A 13 0.41 -3.18 -5.70
CA GLN A 13 -1.01 -2.85 -5.66
C GLN A 13 -1.16 -1.41 -5.22
N TYR A 14 -1.70 -0.57 -6.11
CA TYR A 14 -1.91 0.85 -5.84
C TYR A 14 -3.35 1.15 -5.41
N ALA A 15 -4.27 0.24 -5.73
CA ALA A 15 -5.67 0.33 -5.37
C ALA A 15 -6.37 -1.03 -5.54
N PRO A 16 -7.60 -1.21 -5.01
CA PRO A 16 -8.40 -2.41 -5.27
C PRO A 16 -8.54 -2.64 -6.78
N GLY A 17 -7.97 -3.74 -7.28
CA GLY A 17 -8.00 -4.11 -8.70
C GLY A 17 -6.93 -3.45 -9.59
N VAL A 18 -6.09 -2.54 -9.09
CA VAL A 18 -4.99 -1.92 -9.85
C VAL A 18 -3.65 -2.44 -9.32
N ALA A 19 -3.16 -3.50 -9.96
CA ALA A 19 -1.85 -4.08 -9.69
C ALA A 19 -0.90 -3.76 -10.85
N CYS A 20 0.12 -2.93 -10.60
CA CYS A 20 1.15 -2.64 -11.60
C CYS A 20 2.34 -3.58 -11.41
N ASN A 21 2.80 -4.19 -12.49
CA ASN A 21 4.08 -4.89 -12.52
C ASN A 21 5.19 -3.84 -12.64
N GLY A 22 5.93 -3.62 -11.56
CA GLY A 22 7.14 -2.78 -11.59
C GLY A 22 8.32 -3.53 -12.19
N SER A 23 9.35 -2.80 -12.64
CA SER A 23 10.65 -3.44 -12.86
C SER A 23 11.20 -3.90 -11.52
N THR A 24 11.47 -5.19 -11.37
CA THR A 24 12.02 -5.74 -10.14
C THR A 24 13.40 -6.32 -10.37
N MET A 25 14.29 -6.07 -9.42
CA MET A 25 15.56 -6.76 -9.30
C MET A 25 15.44 -7.73 -8.13
N THR A 26 15.52 -9.03 -8.39
CA THR A 26 15.64 -10.02 -7.31
C THR A 26 17.10 -10.41 -7.15
N PHE A 27 17.61 -10.23 -5.93
CA PHE A 27 18.97 -10.57 -5.54
C PHE A 27 18.92 -11.79 -4.63
N SER A 28 19.46 -12.91 -5.12
CA SER A 28 19.45 -14.20 -4.42
C SER A 28 20.89 -14.67 -4.22
N PRO A 29 21.53 -14.38 -3.07
CA PRO A 29 22.82 -14.94 -2.74
C PRO A 29 22.67 -16.43 -2.39
N PHE A 30 23.62 -17.25 -2.83
CA PHE A 30 23.69 -18.65 -2.42
C PHE A 30 25.10 -18.99 -1.94
N TYR A 31 25.14 -19.82 -0.90
CA TYR A 31 26.36 -20.39 -0.35
C TYR A 31 26.18 -21.90 -0.31
N MET A 32 27.03 -22.61 -1.07
CA MET A 32 27.07 -24.07 -1.07
C MET A 32 28.47 -24.52 -0.66
N GLY A 33 28.59 -24.97 0.59
CA GLY A 33 29.78 -25.69 1.04
C GLY A 33 29.60 -27.19 0.81
N ASN A 34 30.52 -27.81 0.05
CA ASN A 34 30.59 -29.26 -0.05
C ASN A 34 31.88 -29.74 0.64
N HIS A 35 31.71 -30.51 1.72
CA HIS A 35 32.80 -31.15 2.44
C HIS A 35 32.79 -32.65 2.11
N ALA A 36 33.52 -33.04 1.07
CA ALA A 36 33.73 -34.46 0.79
C ALA A 36 34.99 -34.94 1.53
N LYS A 37 34.81 -35.87 2.47
CA LYS A 37 35.91 -36.64 3.07
C LYS A 37 35.96 -38.02 2.39
N PRO A 38 36.70 -38.19 1.28
CA PRO A 38 36.99 -39.51 0.77
C PRO A 38 37.88 -40.24 1.77
N TRP A 39 37.30 -41.23 2.43
CA TRP A 39 38.05 -42.20 3.22
C TRP A 39 38.69 -43.19 2.25
N SER A 40 40.01 -43.33 2.27
CA SER A 40 40.69 -44.37 1.51
C SER A 40 41.64 -45.12 2.44
N GLU A 41 41.54 -46.44 2.42
CA GLU A 41 42.47 -47.35 3.08
C GLU A 41 43.83 -47.22 2.39
N LYS A 42 44.86 -46.73 3.10
CA LYS A 42 46.25 -46.80 2.63
C LYS A 42 46.78 -48.16 3.08
N GLU A 43 47.27 -48.95 2.13
CA GLU A 43 47.65 -50.38 2.29
C GLU A 43 48.73 -50.65 3.35
N ASP A 44 49.30 -49.61 3.96
CA ASP A 44 50.46 -49.62 4.85
C ASP A 44 50.21 -49.12 6.29
N MET A 45 48.95 -48.84 6.70
CA MET A 45 48.58 -48.60 8.11
C MET A 45 47.16 -49.09 8.45
N GLU A 46 47.00 -49.84 9.55
CA GLU A 46 45.70 -50.34 10.05
C GLU A 46 44.85 -49.17 10.58
N GLY A 47 43.94 -48.65 9.74
CA GLY A 47 43.02 -47.57 10.10
C GLY A 47 42.54 -46.74 8.91
N LEU A 48 41.31 -46.20 8.99
CA LEU A 48 40.74 -45.34 7.96
C LEU A 48 41.33 -43.92 8.08
N TYR A 49 42.29 -43.57 7.22
CA TYR A 49 42.89 -42.22 7.22
C TYR A 49 42.24 -41.30 6.16
N PRO A 50 41.98 -40.01 6.48
CA PRO A 50 41.43 -39.07 5.51
C PRO A 50 42.50 -38.69 4.47
N SER A 51 42.34 -39.14 3.21
CA SER A 51 43.40 -39.04 2.18
C SER A 51 43.42 -37.71 1.42
N SER A 52 42.32 -36.96 1.38
CA SER A 52 42.35 -35.53 1.04
C SER A 52 41.07 -34.87 1.52
N TYR A 53 41.18 -33.72 2.19
CA TYR A 53 40.02 -32.90 2.55
C TYR A 53 39.75 -31.94 1.38
N GLN A 54 38.73 -32.24 0.58
CA GLN A 54 38.33 -31.37 -0.52
C GLN A 54 37.37 -30.31 0.03
N LEU A 55 37.89 -29.11 0.26
CA LEU A 55 37.10 -27.91 0.56
C LEU A 55 36.64 -27.29 -0.76
N ASN A 56 35.37 -27.47 -1.12
CA ASN A 56 34.76 -26.74 -2.22
C ASN A 56 33.71 -25.79 -1.66
N GLU A 57 34.09 -24.52 -1.54
CA GLU A 57 33.23 -23.41 -1.14
C GLU A 57 32.77 -22.68 -2.41
N ASN A 58 31.57 -23.00 -2.88
CA ASN A 58 30.94 -22.29 -3.99
C ASN A 58 30.05 -21.19 -3.42
N TRP A 59 30.56 -19.96 -3.46
CA TRP A 59 29.81 -18.75 -3.16
C TRP A 59 29.42 -18.08 -4.47
N GLY A 60 28.15 -17.71 -4.59
CA GLY A 60 27.65 -17.04 -5.77
C GLY A 60 26.45 -16.18 -5.44
N PHE A 61 26.14 -15.26 -6.33
CA PHE A 61 24.92 -14.48 -6.25
C PHE A 61 24.24 -14.50 -7.60
N GLN A 62 22.93 -14.68 -7.59
CA GLN A 62 22.10 -14.59 -8.78
C GLN A 62 21.33 -13.28 -8.73
N VAL A 63 21.45 -12.48 -9.79
CA VAL A 63 20.64 -11.27 -9.97
C VAL A 63 19.69 -11.51 -11.12
N ASN A 64 18.38 -11.41 -10.87
CA ASN A 64 17.37 -11.46 -11.93
C ASN A 64 16.77 -10.07 -12.11
N PHE A 65 16.91 -9.53 -13.33
CA PHE A 65 16.29 -8.29 -13.73
C PHE A 65 15.05 -8.60 -14.55
N MET A 66 13.87 -8.39 -13.99
CA MET A 66 12.62 -8.39 -14.76
C MET A 66 12.29 -6.96 -15.14
N VAL A 67 12.52 -6.62 -16.41
CA VAL A 67 12.14 -5.33 -16.98
C VAL A 67 10.93 -5.55 -17.89
N PRO A 68 9.77 -4.95 -17.60
CA PRO A 68 8.63 -5.03 -18.51
C PRO A 68 8.98 -4.30 -19.82
N LEU A 69 8.98 -5.03 -20.94
CA LEU A 69 9.21 -4.44 -22.28
C LEU A 69 8.08 -3.46 -22.67
N ASP A 70 6.90 -3.60 -22.05
CA ASP A 70 5.76 -2.73 -22.31
C ASP A 70 5.75 -1.48 -21.40
N LYS A 71 6.31 -0.39 -21.93
CA LYS A 71 6.27 0.93 -21.28
C LYS A 71 4.88 1.57 -21.33
N SER A 72 3.99 1.12 -22.21
CA SER A 72 2.68 1.73 -22.41
C SER A 72 1.72 1.37 -21.27
N GLY A 73 1.68 0.09 -20.89
CA GLY A 73 0.91 -0.40 -19.74
C GLY A 73 1.38 0.19 -18.41
N TYR A 74 2.70 0.30 -18.21
CA TYR A 74 3.26 0.91 -17.00
C TYR A 74 2.88 2.41 -16.87
N LYS A 75 2.98 3.18 -17.96
CA LYS A 75 2.58 4.60 -17.95
C LYS A 75 1.09 4.77 -17.66
N LEU A 76 0.24 3.93 -18.24
CA LEU A 76 -1.20 3.94 -17.97
C LEU A 76 -1.47 3.61 -16.50
N CYS A 77 -0.83 2.58 -15.96
CA CYS A 77 -0.99 2.17 -14.57
C CYS A 77 -0.57 3.29 -13.60
N LYS A 78 0.57 3.97 -13.87
CA LYS A 78 1.01 5.14 -13.10
C LYS A 78 0.02 6.30 -13.20
N LYS A 79 -0.60 6.53 -14.36
CA LYS A 79 -1.62 7.57 -14.55
C LYS A 79 -2.91 7.27 -13.78
N ILE A 80 -3.33 6.00 -13.75
CA ILE A 80 -4.50 5.55 -12.97
C ILE A 80 -4.21 5.73 -11.47
N ALA A 81 -3.04 5.28 -11.00
CA ALA A 81 -2.63 5.46 -9.61
C ALA A 81 -2.66 6.94 -9.18
N LYS A 82 -2.14 7.84 -10.01
CA LYS A 82 -2.18 9.28 -9.74
C LYS A 82 -3.62 9.84 -9.65
N ARG A 83 -4.50 9.44 -10.59
CA ARG A 83 -5.91 9.84 -10.53
C ARG A 83 -6.62 9.29 -9.30
N GLN A 84 -6.24 8.11 -8.85
CA GLN A 84 -6.83 7.49 -7.68
C GLN A 84 -6.46 8.23 -6.39
N GLU A 85 -5.23 8.73 -6.30
CA GLU A 85 -4.79 9.60 -5.20
C GLU A 85 -5.59 10.91 -5.17
N GLU A 86 -5.76 11.56 -6.33
CA GLU A 86 -6.58 12.77 -6.47
C GLU A 86 -8.04 12.50 -6.07
N LYS A 87 -8.60 11.36 -6.51
CA LYS A 87 -9.95 10.94 -6.13
C LYS A 87 -10.07 10.68 -4.63
N LEU A 88 -9.11 9.99 -4.01
CA LEU A 88 -9.11 9.71 -2.56
C LEU A 88 -9.10 11.00 -1.73
N ARG A 89 -8.38 12.02 -2.19
CA ARG A 89 -8.37 13.34 -1.54
C ARG A 89 -9.73 14.02 -1.61
N LEU A 90 -10.38 14.02 -2.77
CA LEU A 90 -11.72 14.59 -2.95
C LEU A 90 -12.78 13.79 -2.18
N ASP A 91 -12.70 12.45 -2.22
CA ASP A 91 -13.60 11.57 -1.49
C ASP A 91 -13.49 11.78 0.02
N TYR A 92 -12.30 12.07 0.55
CA TYR A 92 -12.12 12.44 1.96
C TYR A 92 -12.90 13.71 2.33
N GLU A 93 -12.82 14.75 1.50
CA GLU A 93 -13.56 16.00 1.72
C GLU A 93 -15.08 15.79 1.61
N LEU A 94 -15.52 14.99 0.65
CA LEU A 94 -16.93 14.66 0.46
C LEU A 94 -17.49 13.83 1.63
N VAL A 95 -16.77 12.80 2.08
CA VAL A 95 -17.16 11.98 3.24
C VAL A 95 -17.22 12.84 4.51
N ARG A 96 -16.28 13.77 4.68
CA ARG A 96 -16.31 14.74 5.76
C ARG A 96 -17.60 15.58 5.73
N ALA A 97 -17.95 16.16 4.58
CA ALA A 97 -19.17 16.95 4.42
C ALA A 97 -20.44 16.11 4.70
N LEU A 98 -20.52 14.89 4.16
CA LEU A 98 -21.64 13.98 4.37
C LEU A 98 -21.80 13.58 5.84
N LYS A 99 -20.69 13.24 6.54
CA LYS A 99 -20.76 12.87 7.95
C LYS A 99 -21.12 14.04 8.86
N CYS A 100 -20.64 15.24 8.56
CA CYS A 100 -21.08 16.45 9.25
C CYS A 100 -22.58 16.73 9.06
N ALA A 101 -23.08 16.60 7.82
CA ALA A 101 -24.51 16.77 7.52
C ALA A 101 -25.40 15.70 8.19
N GLU A 102 -24.96 14.44 8.20
CA GLU A 102 -25.65 13.34 8.91
C GLU A 102 -25.67 13.55 10.43
N LEU A 103 -24.61 14.10 11.01
CA LEU A 103 -24.58 14.40 12.45
C LEU A 103 -25.56 15.54 12.78
N GLN A 104 -25.53 16.63 12.01
CA GLN A 104 -26.45 17.76 12.19
C GLN A 104 -27.91 17.34 12.02
N SER A 105 -28.23 16.50 11.04
CA SER A 105 -29.61 16.01 10.83
C SER A 105 -30.09 15.10 11.95
N LYS A 106 -29.18 14.36 12.60
CA LYS A 106 -29.46 13.58 13.82
C LYS A 106 -29.45 14.42 15.11
N GLY A 107 -29.12 15.72 15.03
CA GLY A 107 -29.06 16.62 16.18
C GLY A 107 -27.77 16.56 16.99
N PHE A 108 -26.72 15.92 16.46
CA PHE A 108 -25.40 15.86 17.10
C PHE A 108 -24.45 16.88 16.47
N THR A 109 -23.69 17.57 17.31
CA THR A 109 -22.67 18.54 16.88
C THR A 109 -21.32 18.22 17.52
N LEU A 110 -20.24 18.63 16.86
CA LEU A 110 -18.90 18.51 17.43
C LEU A 110 -18.77 19.49 18.61
N ARG A 111 -18.10 19.03 19.68
CA ARG A 111 -17.87 19.87 20.87
C ARG A 111 -16.98 21.08 20.50
N PRO A 112 -17.37 22.31 20.90
CA PRO A 112 -16.53 23.49 20.72
C PRO A 112 -15.24 23.37 21.54
N GLY A 113 -14.10 23.78 20.95
CA GLY A 113 -12.75 23.63 21.50
C GLY A 113 -12.10 22.26 21.24
N SER A 114 -12.77 21.35 20.53
CA SER A 114 -12.18 20.06 20.14
C SER A 114 -11.27 20.23 18.92
N ARG A 115 -10.23 19.38 18.80
CA ARG A 115 -9.32 19.35 17.64
C ARG A 115 -10.06 19.27 16.30
N VAL A 116 -11.22 18.60 16.28
CA VAL A 116 -12.01 18.37 15.06
C VAL A 116 -13.14 19.38 14.86
N GLU A 117 -13.29 20.39 15.74
CA GLU A 117 -14.36 21.39 15.64
C GLU A 117 -14.42 22.01 14.24
N HIS A 118 -13.26 22.47 13.73
CA HIS A 118 -13.05 23.02 12.39
C HIS A 118 -13.54 22.12 11.24
N MET A 119 -13.77 20.83 11.46
CA MET A 119 -14.19 19.90 10.41
C MET A 119 -15.61 20.18 9.90
N CYS A 120 -16.53 20.66 10.74
CA CYS A 120 -17.94 20.84 10.32
C CYS A 120 -18.38 22.30 10.18
N HIS A 121 -17.48 23.29 10.27
CA HIS A 121 -17.85 24.71 10.17
C HIS A 121 -18.35 25.11 8.78
N ASP A 122 -17.87 24.44 7.73
CA ASP A 122 -18.20 24.78 6.35
C ASP A 122 -19.61 24.31 5.95
N ILE A 123 -20.29 23.50 6.78
CA ILE A 123 -21.58 22.90 6.48
C ILE A 123 -22.66 23.57 7.34
N VAL A 124 -23.53 24.34 6.68
CA VAL A 124 -24.68 25.01 7.32
C VAL A 124 -26.01 24.49 6.75
N PRO A 125 -27.08 24.45 7.55
CA PRO A 125 -28.40 24.04 7.07
C PRO A 125 -28.98 25.07 6.10
N ILE A 126 -29.66 24.61 5.05
CA ILE A 126 -30.28 25.47 4.03
C ILE A 126 -31.26 26.47 4.65
N GLN A 127 -31.94 26.11 5.76
CA GLN A 127 -32.85 27.03 6.45
C GLN A 127 -32.15 28.29 6.99
N SER A 128 -30.86 28.20 7.32
CA SER A 128 -30.10 29.37 7.77
C SER A 128 -29.74 30.35 6.65
N LEU A 129 -29.83 29.91 5.38
CA LEU A 129 -29.52 30.72 4.20
C LEU A 129 -30.78 31.32 3.54
N LEU A 130 -31.96 30.83 3.89
CA LEU A 130 -33.21 31.39 3.38
C LEU A 130 -33.47 32.75 4.05
N PRO A 131 -33.77 33.81 3.28
CA PRO A 131 -34.19 35.08 3.87
C PRO A 131 -35.46 34.83 4.70
N PRO A 132 -35.63 35.52 5.84
CA PRO A 132 -36.84 35.39 6.63
C PRO A 132 -38.05 35.69 5.74
N SER A 133 -39.03 34.78 5.75
CA SER A 133 -40.32 35.00 5.09
C SER A 133 -40.87 36.35 5.57
N PRO A 134 -41.36 37.23 4.67
CA PRO A 134 -41.96 38.48 5.10
C PRO A 134 -43.11 38.16 6.06
N GLU A 135 -43.02 38.66 7.30
CA GLU A 135 -44.06 38.46 8.29
C GLU A 135 -45.40 38.96 7.73
N PRO A 136 -46.51 38.19 7.90
CA PRO A 136 -47.82 38.69 7.53
C PRO A 136 -48.12 39.90 8.41
N LYS A 137 -48.16 41.11 7.80
CA LYS A 137 -48.63 42.33 8.46
C LYS A 137 -49.93 42.02 9.18
N LYS A 138 -49.90 42.01 10.51
CA LYS A 138 -51.09 41.91 11.36
C LYS A 138 -51.98 43.09 10.97
N ARG A 139 -52.96 42.84 10.10
CA ARG A 139 -54.03 43.79 9.79
C ARG A 139 -54.80 43.91 11.10
N GLY A 140 -54.51 44.95 11.86
CA GLY A 140 -55.31 45.33 13.02
C GLY A 140 -56.75 45.49 12.53
N TRP A 141 -57.62 44.61 12.99
CA TRP A 141 -59.05 44.81 12.91
C TRP A 141 -59.40 45.80 14.03
N PRO A 142 -59.92 47.01 13.72
CA PRO A 142 -60.53 47.84 14.74
C PRO A 142 -61.97 47.36 14.93
N PHE A 143 -62.29 46.93 16.15
CA PHE A 143 -63.64 46.76 16.73
C PHE A 143 -64.66 45.86 15.99
#